data_AF-A0A9Q9AML7-F1
#
_entry.id   AF-A0A9Q9AML7-F1
#
_cell.length_a   1.000
_cell.length_b   1.000
_cell.length_c   1.000
_cell.angle_alpha   90.00
_cell.angle_beta   90.00
_cell.angle_gamma   90.00
#
_symmetry.space_group_name_H-M   'P 1'
#
loop_
_entity.id
_entity.type
_entity.pdbx_description
1 polymer ?
#
loop_
_entity_poly.entity_id
_entity_poly.type
_entity_poly.pdbx_seq_one_letter_code
_entity_poly.pdbx_strand_id
1 'polypeptide(L)'
;MATDDKQWRTFEKYLEAGLDESDLTDDEKEWCREEAETIWEETSAVKRTQFVALIDQFNEAKAICIEAEIIYSSQNSEGGFDGKIGPIITQRISDISNEEVNIVQGYRRVINAFDASLSAVMATLTNLLAVFPQLKLDKICEPAAQQFQNSVAAKGMAIEPHRDWLDKYCVKPEFVARAEAARPADTPTVAVNATGTKMWVQTIDIGGSDKEGKLCLWLGYDEEGGLVDRYINKIEGRSKTDPSMAGYWRPDGQGSKFPLEWWLQNKCWAKDRQNFVRIRDYTYDDQLGNIHYKIEYCPFGDLFDYLDRYTAADLSIPEPMLWYIFHKLAEQCLIMQRGSHIAQTAAWLEIVHRDIKLDNIFIDVPTPGFFPAYPTPKLADFGFAFETHKNDLNNPIWYWQAGTYPYMAPEQVVQLRRDKKIVVIPESPPCEPAAELQPMLAYTNIWAIGMCMLQLVSPQRIRSDEQLLYEDEQPAEHAIAEWSKSAYSKALLDLIEECMRFWPKERITPEELLKEIKAEMVEVTGGVGEYCKNAAVGLQPDGGDFEWQRPREKYKLKLAADGGVGQGLAGLSLAG
;
A
#
# COMPACT_ATOMS: atom_id res chain seq x y z
N MET A 1 10.56 27.79 -14.05
CA MET A 1 11.93 27.40 -13.65
C MET A 1 11.94 25.97 -13.12
N ALA A 2 11.08 25.59 -12.15
CA ALA A 2 11.04 24.21 -11.60
C ALA A 2 10.65 23.10 -12.61
N THR A 3 9.74 23.37 -13.56
CA THR A 3 9.38 22.39 -14.60
C THR A 3 10.51 22.12 -15.59
N ASP A 4 11.39 23.10 -15.85
CA ASP A 4 12.51 22.94 -16.79
C ASP A 4 13.61 22.07 -16.17
N ASP A 5 13.82 22.16 -14.84
CA ASP A 5 14.76 21.32 -14.08
C ASP A 5 14.34 19.84 -14.09
N LYS A 6 13.05 19.52 -13.84
CA LYS A 6 12.56 18.13 -13.93
C LYS A 6 12.68 17.55 -15.34
N GLN A 7 12.35 18.34 -16.36
CA GLN A 7 12.41 17.89 -17.74
C GLN A 7 13.87 17.65 -18.15
N TRP A 8 14.79 18.53 -17.75
CA TRP A 8 16.23 18.37 -17.96
C TRP A 8 16.78 17.12 -17.28
N ARG A 9 16.52 16.92 -15.98
CA ARG A 9 16.98 15.72 -15.26
C ARG A 9 16.47 14.42 -15.89
N THR A 10 15.26 14.44 -16.43
CA THR A 10 14.70 13.29 -17.16
C THR A 10 15.48 13.02 -18.44
N PHE A 11 15.81 14.06 -19.20
CA PHE A 11 16.62 13.97 -20.41
C PHE A 11 18.05 13.48 -20.11
N GLU A 12 18.72 14.12 -19.16
CA GLU A 12 20.08 13.77 -18.70
C GLU A 12 20.18 12.30 -18.27
N LYS A 13 19.23 11.80 -17.49
CA LYS A 13 19.20 10.39 -17.07
C LYS A 13 19.19 9.41 -18.25
N TYR A 14 18.44 9.72 -19.31
CA TYR A 14 18.36 8.85 -20.49
C TYR A 14 19.57 8.99 -21.40
N LEU A 15 20.16 10.18 -21.46
CA LEU A 15 21.44 10.40 -22.11
C LEU A 15 22.52 9.52 -21.45
N GLU A 16 22.69 9.61 -20.13
CA GLU A 16 23.70 8.83 -19.41
C GLU A 16 23.47 7.31 -19.57
N ALA A 17 22.22 6.84 -19.46
CA ALA A 17 21.92 5.43 -19.70
C ALA A 17 22.29 4.98 -21.13
N GLY A 18 22.07 5.83 -22.13
CA GLY A 18 22.50 5.54 -23.50
C GLY A 18 24.02 5.57 -23.67
N LEU A 19 24.71 6.51 -23.03
CA LEU A 19 26.17 6.60 -23.05
C LEU A 19 26.83 5.39 -22.37
N ASP A 20 26.27 4.90 -21.27
CA ASP A 20 26.74 3.71 -20.55
C ASP A 20 26.66 2.43 -21.41
N GLU A 21 25.59 2.29 -22.20
CA GLU A 21 25.36 1.15 -23.09
C GLU A 21 26.00 1.31 -24.48
N SER A 22 26.62 2.46 -24.77
CA SER A 22 27.25 2.74 -26.07
C SER A 22 28.70 2.25 -26.17
N ASP A 23 29.11 1.89 -27.39
CA ASP A 23 30.51 1.55 -27.74
C ASP A 23 31.40 2.81 -27.97
N LEU A 24 30.93 4.00 -27.54
CA LEU A 24 31.67 5.26 -27.69
C LEU A 24 32.91 5.29 -26.77
N THR A 25 33.96 5.98 -27.22
CA THR A 25 35.14 6.27 -26.40
C THR A 25 34.82 7.31 -25.31
N ASP A 26 35.63 7.38 -24.24
CA ASP A 26 35.42 8.33 -23.14
C ASP A 26 35.38 9.79 -23.65
N ASP A 27 36.23 10.15 -24.62
CA ASP A 27 36.25 11.47 -25.24
C ASP A 27 34.95 11.77 -26.03
N GLU A 28 34.39 10.76 -26.72
CA GLU A 28 33.12 10.89 -27.44
C GLU A 28 31.93 10.99 -26.48
N LYS A 29 31.96 10.29 -25.35
CA LYS A 29 30.93 10.38 -24.30
C LYS A 29 30.93 11.77 -23.68
N GLU A 30 32.11 12.32 -23.38
CA GLU A 30 32.23 13.66 -22.81
C GLU A 30 31.74 14.73 -23.78
N TRP A 31 32.10 14.63 -25.06
CA TRP A 31 31.57 15.52 -26.09
C TRP A 31 30.03 15.47 -26.18
N CYS A 32 29.42 14.29 -26.03
CA CYS A 32 27.97 14.15 -26.01
C CYS A 32 27.33 14.84 -24.79
N ARG A 33 27.97 14.82 -23.62
CA ARG A 33 27.48 15.52 -22.41
C ARG A 33 27.54 17.02 -22.58
N GLU A 34 28.66 17.54 -23.09
CA GLU A 34 28.84 18.97 -23.34
C GLU A 34 27.80 19.50 -24.33
N GLU A 35 27.46 18.70 -25.35
CA GLU A 35 26.52 19.15 -26.39
C GLU A 35 25.04 18.94 -26.02
N ALA A 36 24.76 18.13 -25.01
CA ALA A 36 23.41 17.81 -24.56
C ALA A 36 22.67 19.03 -23.99
N GLU A 37 23.36 19.89 -23.24
CA GLU A 37 22.79 21.15 -22.72
C GLU A 37 22.34 22.05 -23.87
N THR A 38 23.21 22.26 -24.87
CA THR A 38 22.91 23.04 -26.07
C THR A 38 21.68 22.50 -26.80
N ILE A 39 21.66 21.18 -27.05
CA ILE A 39 20.55 20.50 -27.75
C ILE A 39 19.23 20.68 -26.99
N TRP A 40 19.28 20.55 -25.67
CA TRP A 40 18.11 20.72 -24.84
C TRP A 40 17.62 22.16 -24.85
N GLU A 41 18.50 23.14 -24.68
CA GLU A 41 18.19 24.57 -24.72
C GLU A 41 17.57 25.00 -26.06
N GLU A 42 18.06 24.46 -27.18
CA GLU A 42 17.50 24.70 -28.52
C GLU A 42 16.16 24.00 -28.77
N THR A 43 15.83 22.96 -27.99
CA THR A 43 14.59 22.20 -28.12
C THR A 43 13.40 23.01 -27.60
N SER A 44 12.35 23.15 -28.41
CA SER A 44 11.12 23.85 -27.99
C SER A 44 10.45 23.19 -26.77
N ALA A 45 9.87 24.01 -25.88
CA ALA A 45 9.16 23.53 -24.68
C ALA A 45 8.10 22.44 -24.96
N VAL A 46 7.36 22.54 -26.08
CA VAL A 46 6.37 21.53 -26.49
C VAL A 46 7.01 20.15 -26.69
N LYS A 47 8.18 20.10 -27.35
CA LYS A 47 8.93 18.86 -27.59
C LYS A 47 9.51 18.31 -26.30
N ARG A 48 10.03 19.15 -25.40
CA ARG A 48 10.51 18.74 -24.07
C ARG A 48 9.39 18.08 -23.27
N THR A 49 8.20 18.69 -23.25
CA THR A 49 7.01 18.11 -22.59
C THR A 49 6.58 16.80 -23.24
N GLN A 50 6.56 16.72 -24.58
CA GLN A 50 6.22 15.49 -25.30
C GLN A 50 7.20 14.36 -24.99
N PHE A 51 8.51 14.65 -24.93
CA PHE A 51 9.54 13.68 -24.59
C PHE A 51 9.32 13.10 -23.20
N VAL A 52 9.16 13.95 -22.18
CA VAL A 52 8.90 13.49 -20.80
C VAL A 52 7.64 12.64 -20.72
N ALA A 53 6.55 13.05 -21.40
CA ALA A 53 5.32 12.26 -21.43
C ALA A 53 5.50 10.87 -22.07
N LEU A 54 6.31 10.76 -23.13
CA LEU A 54 6.62 9.48 -23.77
C LEU A 54 7.53 8.61 -22.90
N ILE A 55 8.50 9.21 -22.20
CA ILE A 55 9.33 8.52 -21.22
C ILE A 55 8.48 7.96 -20.07
N ASP A 56 7.56 8.75 -19.53
CA ASP A 56 6.64 8.30 -18.48
C ASP A 56 5.77 7.13 -18.98
N GLN A 57 5.23 7.22 -20.19
CA GLN A 57 4.46 6.14 -20.82
C GLN A 57 5.29 4.87 -21.03
N PHE A 58 6.52 5.00 -21.52
CA PHE A 58 7.42 3.86 -21.74
C PHE A 58 7.81 3.18 -20.42
N ASN A 59 8.17 3.95 -19.40
CA ASN A 59 8.49 3.40 -18.08
C ASN A 59 7.29 2.72 -17.44
N GLU A 60 6.10 3.30 -17.59
CA GLU A 60 4.85 2.70 -17.15
C GLU A 60 4.60 1.36 -17.88
N ALA A 61 4.72 1.33 -19.20
CA ALA A 61 4.56 0.08 -19.97
C ALA A 61 5.61 -0.97 -19.58
N LYS A 62 6.89 -0.56 -19.45
CA LYS A 62 8.02 -1.43 -19.10
C LYS A 62 7.81 -2.11 -17.75
N ALA A 63 7.40 -1.37 -16.73
CA ALA A 63 7.19 -1.98 -15.42
C ALA A 63 5.90 -2.82 -15.32
N ILE A 64 4.82 -2.53 -16.08
CA ILE A 64 3.69 -3.49 -16.23
C ILE A 64 4.19 -4.79 -16.85
N CYS A 65 5.04 -4.70 -17.88
CA CYS A 65 5.59 -5.89 -18.54
C CYS A 65 6.47 -6.72 -17.61
N ILE A 66 7.29 -6.10 -16.76
CA ILE A 66 8.09 -6.81 -15.74
C ILE A 66 7.18 -7.52 -14.74
N GLU A 67 6.10 -6.89 -14.28
CA GLU A 67 5.15 -7.52 -13.37
C GLU A 67 4.41 -8.70 -14.02
N ALA A 68 3.93 -8.52 -15.25
CA ALA A 68 3.33 -9.60 -16.02
C ALA A 68 4.31 -10.75 -16.27
N GLU A 69 5.59 -10.46 -16.48
CA GLU A 69 6.65 -11.45 -16.61
C GLU A 69 6.89 -12.23 -15.31
N ILE A 70 6.85 -11.58 -14.14
CA ILE A 70 6.94 -12.26 -12.84
C ILE A 70 5.76 -13.23 -12.68
N ILE A 71 4.54 -12.79 -12.98
CA ILE A 71 3.33 -13.64 -12.91
C ILE A 71 3.45 -14.82 -13.87
N TYR A 72 3.85 -14.57 -15.12
CA TYR A 72 4.04 -15.60 -16.13
C TYR A 72 5.15 -16.60 -15.72
N SER A 73 6.26 -16.09 -15.18
CA SER A 73 7.39 -16.92 -14.73
C SER A 73 7.04 -17.77 -13.51
N SER A 74 6.29 -17.22 -12.55
CA SER A 74 5.77 -17.95 -11.41
C SER A 74 4.87 -19.12 -11.87
N GLN A 75 3.92 -18.84 -12.78
CA GLN A 75 3.06 -19.88 -13.35
C GLN A 75 3.87 -20.97 -14.07
N ASN A 76 4.97 -20.61 -14.74
CA ASN A 76 5.87 -21.55 -15.39
C ASN A 76 6.77 -22.35 -14.44
N SER A 77 7.18 -21.75 -13.31
CA SER A 77 7.98 -22.43 -12.29
C SER A 77 7.21 -23.57 -11.62
N GLU A 78 5.88 -23.47 -11.58
CA GLU A 78 4.98 -24.53 -11.14
C GLU A 78 4.65 -25.54 -12.27
N GLY A 79 5.58 -25.83 -13.18
CA GLY A 79 5.42 -26.84 -14.24
C GLY A 79 4.97 -26.30 -15.60
N GLY A 80 4.51 -25.05 -15.70
CA GLY A 80 4.29 -24.33 -16.96
C GLY A 80 3.36 -24.99 -17.97
N PHE A 81 3.44 -24.56 -19.24
CA PHE A 81 2.54 -25.06 -20.28
C PHE A 81 2.65 -26.58 -20.45
N ASP A 82 3.86 -27.10 -20.63
CA ASP A 82 4.05 -28.54 -20.90
C ASP A 82 3.73 -29.44 -19.70
N GLY A 83 3.98 -28.97 -18.46
CA GLY A 83 3.76 -29.77 -17.24
C GLY A 83 2.38 -29.62 -16.61
N LYS A 84 1.75 -28.44 -16.67
CA LYS A 84 0.39 -28.21 -16.13
C LYS A 84 -0.69 -28.28 -17.20
N ILE A 85 -0.50 -27.59 -18.32
CA ILE A 85 -1.53 -27.47 -19.35
C ILE A 85 -1.53 -28.70 -20.27
N GLY A 86 -0.36 -29.19 -20.67
CA GLY A 86 -0.14 -30.37 -21.52
C GLY A 86 -0.96 -31.60 -21.10
N PRO A 87 -0.93 -32.03 -19.83
CA PRO A 87 -1.72 -33.16 -19.36
C PRO A 87 -3.24 -32.93 -19.39
N ILE A 88 -3.69 -31.68 -19.19
CA ILE A 88 -5.11 -31.33 -19.24
C ILE A 88 -5.61 -31.39 -20.68
N ILE A 89 -4.87 -30.78 -21.60
CA ILE A 89 -5.32 -30.57 -22.98
C ILE A 89 -5.27 -31.82 -23.85
N THR A 90 -4.60 -32.88 -23.38
CA THR A 90 -4.59 -34.19 -24.02
C THR A 90 -5.80 -35.06 -23.65
N GLN A 91 -6.56 -34.67 -22.62
CA GLN A 91 -7.82 -35.30 -22.25
C GLN A 91 -8.94 -34.87 -23.21
N ARG A 92 -10.03 -35.66 -23.24
CA ARG A 92 -11.25 -35.19 -23.91
C ARG A 92 -11.85 -34.05 -23.10
N ILE A 93 -12.41 -33.06 -23.78
CA ILE A 93 -13.03 -31.88 -23.13
C ILE A 93 -14.21 -32.28 -22.22
N SER A 94 -14.86 -33.42 -22.48
CA SER A 94 -15.88 -33.98 -21.57
C SER A 94 -15.32 -34.48 -20.24
N ASP A 95 -14.03 -34.80 -20.20
CA ASP A 95 -13.39 -35.56 -19.12
C ASP A 95 -12.57 -34.66 -18.20
N ILE A 96 -12.22 -33.44 -18.66
CA ILE A 96 -11.54 -32.43 -17.83
C ILE A 96 -12.46 -31.95 -16.70
N SER A 97 -11.90 -31.87 -15.49
CA SER A 97 -12.57 -31.37 -14.29
C SER A 97 -12.84 -29.86 -14.36
N ASN A 98 -13.71 -29.34 -13.47
CA ASN A 98 -13.95 -27.90 -13.40
C ASN A 98 -12.67 -27.12 -13.04
N GLU A 99 -11.84 -27.72 -12.20
CA GLU A 99 -10.57 -27.13 -11.79
C GLU A 99 -9.60 -27.01 -12.96
N GLU A 100 -9.43 -28.07 -13.73
CA GLU A 100 -8.57 -28.08 -14.92
C GLU A 100 -9.04 -27.07 -15.98
N VAL A 101 -10.35 -26.90 -16.15
CA VAL A 101 -10.92 -25.88 -17.04
C VAL A 101 -10.53 -24.47 -16.58
N ASN A 102 -10.64 -24.18 -15.28
CA ASN A 102 -10.25 -22.89 -14.72
C ASN A 102 -8.74 -22.65 -14.82
N ILE A 103 -7.91 -23.69 -14.62
CA ILE A 103 -6.46 -23.61 -14.81
C ILE A 103 -6.12 -23.22 -16.26
N VAL A 104 -6.74 -23.85 -17.26
CA VAL A 104 -6.53 -23.54 -18.68
C VAL A 104 -6.96 -22.10 -19.00
N GLN A 105 -8.09 -21.64 -18.46
CA GLN A 105 -8.56 -20.27 -18.64
C GLN A 105 -7.66 -19.23 -17.95
N GLY A 106 -7.21 -19.52 -16.73
CA GLY A 106 -6.28 -18.68 -15.97
C GLY A 106 -4.97 -18.51 -16.71
N TYR A 107 -4.38 -19.62 -17.18
CA TYR A 107 -3.13 -19.60 -17.94
C TYR A 107 -3.26 -18.80 -19.24
N ARG A 108 -4.37 -18.96 -19.99
CA ARG A 108 -4.66 -18.15 -21.18
C ARG A 108 -4.70 -16.65 -20.89
N ARG A 109 -5.30 -16.22 -19.78
CA ARG A 109 -5.34 -14.79 -19.41
C ARG A 109 -3.97 -14.24 -19.05
N VAL A 110 -3.19 -15.00 -18.30
CA VAL A 110 -1.82 -14.61 -17.93
C VAL A 110 -0.98 -14.41 -19.18
N ILE A 111 -1.08 -15.35 -20.14
CA ILE A 111 -0.41 -15.21 -21.44
C ILE A 111 -0.92 -13.99 -22.21
N ASN A 112 -2.24 -13.79 -22.31
CA ASN A 112 -2.79 -12.66 -23.07
C ASN A 112 -2.44 -11.32 -22.42
N ALA A 113 -2.42 -11.24 -21.09
CA ALA A 113 -1.99 -10.05 -20.35
C ALA A 113 -0.49 -9.78 -20.56
N PHE A 114 0.34 -10.83 -20.56
CA PHE A 114 1.76 -10.70 -20.84
C PHE A 114 2.01 -10.26 -22.29
N ASP A 115 1.33 -10.85 -23.27
CA ASP A 115 1.39 -10.46 -24.68
C ASP A 115 0.93 -9.01 -24.92
N ALA A 116 -0.16 -8.60 -24.28
CA ALA A 116 -0.64 -7.22 -24.32
C ALA A 116 0.38 -6.24 -23.70
N SER A 117 1.05 -6.63 -22.61
CA SER A 117 2.09 -5.82 -21.98
C SER A 117 3.34 -5.67 -22.86
N LEU A 118 3.78 -6.75 -23.51
CA LEU A 118 4.88 -6.72 -24.48
C LEU A 118 4.53 -5.80 -25.65
N SER A 119 3.30 -5.91 -26.16
CA SER A 119 2.78 -5.03 -27.23
C SER A 119 2.75 -3.55 -26.83
N ALA A 120 2.35 -3.24 -25.59
CA ALA A 120 2.35 -1.87 -25.06
C ALA A 120 3.77 -1.30 -24.92
N VAL A 121 4.73 -2.12 -24.46
CA VAL A 121 6.15 -1.73 -24.41
C VAL A 121 6.68 -1.46 -25.81
N MET A 122 6.38 -2.34 -26.78
CA MET A 122 6.81 -2.15 -28.17
C MET A 122 6.22 -0.87 -28.78
N ALA A 123 4.94 -0.59 -28.54
CA ALA A 123 4.29 0.62 -29.05
C ALA A 123 4.88 1.90 -28.45
N THR A 124 5.07 1.94 -27.13
CA THR A 124 5.65 3.11 -26.44
C THR A 124 7.11 3.33 -26.81
N LEU A 125 7.91 2.25 -26.94
CA LEU A 125 9.29 2.31 -27.43
C LEU A 125 9.37 2.82 -28.87
N THR A 126 8.47 2.36 -29.75
CA THR A 126 8.41 2.83 -31.14
C THR A 126 8.14 4.34 -31.21
N ASN A 127 7.21 4.82 -30.38
CA ASN A 127 6.91 6.26 -30.30
C ASN A 127 8.10 7.06 -29.76
N LEU A 128 8.84 6.50 -28.79
CA LEU A 128 10.01 7.14 -28.21
C LEU A 128 11.17 7.24 -29.23
N LEU A 129 11.45 6.15 -29.96
CA LEU A 129 12.44 6.10 -31.03
C LEU A 129 12.16 7.14 -32.14
N ALA A 130 10.89 7.40 -32.45
CA ALA A 130 10.51 8.41 -33.43
C ALA A 130 10.85 9.86 -33.01
N VAL A 131 11.08 10.10 -31.71
CA VAL A 131 11.44 11.43 -31.16
C VAL A 131 12.95 11.60 -31.02
N PHE A 132 13.71 10.52 -30.83
CA PHE A 132 15.17 10.57 -30.62
C PHE A 132 15.95 11.40 -31.66
N PRO A 133 15.71 11.29 -32.98
CA PRO A 133 16.41 12.11 -33.97
C PRO A 133 16.14 13.62 -33.81
N GLN A 134 14.98 13.99 -33.27
CA GLN A 134 14.62 15.39 -33.05
C GLN A 134 15.38 16.01 -31.89
N LEU A 135 15.91 15.18 -30.99
CA LEU A 135 16.71 15.54 -29.83
C LEU A 135 18.17 15.11 -29.99
N LYS A 136 18.60 14.69 -31.20
CA LYS A 136 19.92 14.14 -31.50
C LYS A 136 20.37 13.00 -30.56
N LEU A 137 19.40 12.26 -30.00
CA LEU A 137 19.64 11.11 -29.12
C LEU A 137 19.77 9.80 -29.89
N ASP A 138 19.46 9.78 -31.19
CA ASP A 138 19.46 8.60 -32.05
C ASP A 138 20.81 7.86 -31.99
N LYS A 139 21.92 8.56 -32.19
CA LYS A 139 23.24 7.91 -32.20
C LYS A 139 23.67 7.31 -30.85
N ILE A 140 23.10 7.79 -29.75
CA ILE A 140 23.49 7.43 -28.38
C ILE A 140 22.55 6.34 -27.84
N CYS A 141 21.24 6.53 -28.03
CA CYS A 141 20.21 5.69 -27.42
C CYS A 141 19.64 4.61 -28.34
N GLU A 142 19.83 4.71 -29.67
CA GLU A 142 19.27 3.73 -30.63
C GLU A 142 19.82 2.31 -30.46
N PRO A 143 21.13 2.07 -30.23
CA PRO A 143 21.65 0.71 -30.03
C PRO A 143 21.02 0.00 -28.83
N ALA A 144 20.99 0.68 -27.67
CA ALA A 144 20.37 0.22 -26.43
C ALA A 144 18.87 -0.06 -26.63
N ALA A 145 18.15 0.87 -27.27
CA ALA A 145 16.73 0.72 -27.56
C ALA A 145 16.46 -0.46 -28.51
N GLN A 146 17.30 -0.70 -29.52
CA GLN A 146 17.17 -1.83 -30.44
C GLN A 146 17.45 -3.16 -29.74
N GLN A 147 18.45 -3.22 -28.87
CA GLN A 147 18.72 -4.41 -28.04
C GLN A 147 17.52 -4.73 -27.14
N PHE A 148 16.95 -3.72 -26.48
CA PHE A 148 15.76 -3.89 -25.66
C PHE A 148 14.55 -4.34 -26.50
N GLN A 149 14.34 -3.75 -27.68
CA GLN A 149 13.30 -4.15 -28.63
C GLN A 149 13.43 -5.63 -29.04
N ASN A 150 14.64 -6.08 -29.33
CA ASN A 150 14.92 -7.48 -29.67
C ASN A 150 14.63 -8.42 -28.50
N SER A 151 14.95 -8.01 -27.27
CA SER A 151 14.62 -8.79 -26.06
C SER A 151 13.11 -8.94 -25.86
N VAL A 152 12.35 -7.85 -26.03
CA VAL A 152 10.88 -7.86 -25.92
C VAL A 152 10.26 -8.73 -27.03
N ALA A 153 10.75 -8.61 -28.26
CA ALA A 153 10.30 -9.45 -29.38
C ALA A 153 10.56 -10.94 -29.13
N ALA A 154 11.75 -11.29 -28.61
CA ALA A 154 12.09 -12.68 -28.28
C ALA A 154 11.14 -13.27 -27.21
N LYS A 155 10.75 -12.48 -26.21
CA LYS A 155 9.75 -12.89 -25.20
C LYS A 155 8.38 -13.12 -25.84
N GLY A 156 7.95 -12.25 -26.76
CA GLY A 156 6.71 -12.43 -27.52
C GLY A 156 6.70 -13.72 -28.35
N MET A 157 7.79 -13.99 -29.07
CA MET A 157 7.97 -15.24 -29.84
C MET A 157 7.96 -16.49 -28.95
N ALA A 158 8.45 -16.40 -27.72
CA ALA A 158 8.46 -17.53 -26.79
C ALA A 158 7.06 -17.93 -26.31
N ILE A 159 6.12 -16.98 -26.19
CA ILE A 159 4.75 -17.24 -25.72
C ILE A 159 3.74 -17.47 -26.85
N GLU A 160 4.06 -17.01 -28.07
CA GLU A 160 3.20 -17.09 -29.25
C GLU A 160 2.64 -18.52 -29.51
N PRO A 161 3.45 -19.61 -29.45
CA PRO A 161 2.91 -20.95 -29.65
C PRO A 161 1.85 -21.35 -28.61
N HIS A 162 2.04 -20.99 -27.34
CA HIS A 162 1.09 -21.28 -26.27
C HIS A 162 -0.18 -20.45 -26.43
N ARG A 163 -0.04 -19.15 -26.73
CA ARG A 163 -1.16 -18.23 -26.99
C ARG A 163 -2.03 -18.74 -28.14
N ASP A 164 -1.42 -18.96 -29.29
CA ASP A 164 -2.13 -19.37 -30.52
C ASP A 164 -2.85 -20.70 -30.33
N TRP A 165 -2.24 -21.62 -29.58
CA TRP A 165 -2.86 -22.89 -29.26
C TRP A 165 -4.06 -22.70 -28.33
N LEU A 166 -3.91 -21.95 -27.24
CA LEU A 166 -4.97 -21.68 -26.26
C LEU A 166 -6.14 -20.92 -26.91
N ASP A 167 -5.85 -19.97 -27.79
CA ASP A 167 -6.86 -19.25 -28.55
C ASP A 167 -7.64 -20.17 -29.49
N LYS A 168 -7.00 -21.18 -30.08
CA LYS A 168 -7.69 -22.20 -30.89
C LYS A 168 -8.47 -23.20 -30.04
N TYR A 169 -7.96 -23.57 -28.87
CA TYR A 169 -8.59 -24.58 -28.02
C TYR A 169 -9.77 -24.03 -27.22
N CYS A 170 -9.60 -22.85 -26.60
CA CYS A 170 -10.60 -22.26 -25.71
C CYS A 170 -11.83 -21.73 -26.44
N VAL A 171 -11.76 -21.54 -27.76
CA VAL A 171 -12.91 -21.14 -28.60
C VAL A 171 -13.71 -22.32 -29.15
N LYS A 172 -13.28 -23.56 -28.91
CA LYS A 172 -14.04 -24.74 -29.33
C LYS A 172 -15.41 -24.73 -28.63
N PRO A 173 -16.53 -24.94 -29.34
CA PRO A 173 -17.86 -24.88 -28.74
C PRO A 173 -18.03 -25.79 -27.52
N GLU A 174 -17.41 -26.98 -27.56
CA GLU A 174 -17.42 -27.94 -26.47
C GLU A 174 -16.62 -27.47 -25.24
N PHE A 175 -15.51 -26.74 -25.42
CA PHE A 175 -14.76 -26.15 -24.30
C PHE A 175 -15.50 -24.94 -23.74
N VAL A 176 -16.10 -24.11 -24.59
CA VAL A 176 -16.93 -22.97 -24.16
C VAL A 176 -18.10 -23.47 -23.30
N ALA A 177 -18.82 -24.50 -23.74
CA ALA A 177 -19.89 -25.10 -22.95
C ALA A 177 -19.37 -25.71 -21.63
N ARG A 178 -18.21 -26.37 -21.66
CA ARG A 178 -17.58 -26.96 -20.45
C ARG A 178 -17.15 -25.88 -19.46
N ALA A 179 -16.61 -24.77 -19.96
CA ALA A 179 -16.23 -23.58 -19.21
C ALA A 179 -17.44 -22.90 -18.57
N GLU A 180 -18.53 -22.72 -19.31
CA GLU A 180 -19.78 -22.20 -18.75
C GLU A 180 -20.31 -23.07 -17.62
N ALA A 181 -20.21 -24.40 -17.75
CA ALA A 181 -20.58 -25.34 -16.69
C ALA A 181 -19.60 -25.35 -15.50
N ALA A 182 -18.33 -25.00 -15.71
CA ALA A 182 -17.29 -24.95 -14.67
C ALA A 182 -17.27 -23.64 -13.86
N ARG A 183 -17.92 -22.57 -14.34
CA ARG A 183 -18.03 -21.25 -13.67
C ARG A 183 -18.36 -21.29 -12.17
N PRO A 184 -19.13 -22.25 -11.63
CA PRO A 184 -19.42 -22.30 -10.19
C PRO A 184 -18.31 -22.91 -9.31
N ALA A 185 -17.23 -23.46 -9.87
CA ALA A 185 -16.24 -24.20 -9.08
C ALA A 185 -15.09 -23.30 -8.60
N ASP A 186 -14.98 -23.15 -7.29
CA ASP A 186 -13.94 -22.40 -6.60
C ASP A 186 -12.59 -23.12 -6.70
N THR A 187 -11.80 -22.82 -7.73
CA THR A 187 -10.36 -23.15 -7.70
C THR A 187 -9.60 -22.12 -6.88
N PRO A 188 -8.62 -22.52 -6.06
CA PRO A 188 -7.95 -21.61 -5.14
C PRO A 188 -7.22 -20.45 -5.84
N THR A 189 -6.80 -20.64 -7.11
CA THR A 189 -6.04 -19.65 -7.88
C THR A 189 -6.87 -18.78 -8.82
N VAL A 190 -8.09 -19.21 -9.18
CA VAL A 190 -8.98 -18.52 -10.12
C VAL A 190 -10.44 -18.73 -9.71
N ALA A 191 -11.22 -17.66 -9.64
CA ALA A 191 -12.65 -17.72 -9.36
C ALA A 191 -13.45 -16.82 -10.29
N VAL A 192 -14.65 -17.24 -10.69
CA VAL A 192 -15.57 -16.40 -11.48
C VAL A 192 -16.64 -15.88 -10.54
N ASN A 193 -16.93 -14.58 -10.58
CA ASN A 193 -18.01 -14.04 -9.77
C ASN A 193 -19.37 -14.64 -10.19
N ALA A 194 -20.36 -14.63 -9.29
CA ALA A 194 -21.66 -15.27 -9.53
C ALA A 194 -22.40 -14.76 -10.78
N THR A 195 -22.12 -13.54 -11.23
CA THR A 195 -22.71 -12.96 -12.45
C THR A 195 -21.99 -13.35 -13.74
N GLY A 196 -20.80 -13.97 -13.65
CA GLY A 196 -19.97 -14.35 -14.80
C GLY A 196 -19.15 -13.20 -15.40
N THR A 197 -19.28 -11.98 -14.88
CA THR A 197 -18.76 -10.75 -15.50
C THR A 197 -17.36 -10.35 -15.01
N LYS A 198 -16.88 -10.92 -13.90
CA LYS A 198 -15.55 -10.66 -13.36
C LYS A 198 -14.84 -11.97 -13.05
N MET A 199 -13.58 -12.04 -13.43
CA MET A 199 -12.74 -13.23 -13.26
C MET A 199 -11.57 -12.86 -12.36
N TRP A 200 -11.60 -13.44 -11.18
CA TRP A 200 -10.66 -13.22 -10.10
C TRP A 200 -9.49 -14.16 -10.27
N VAL A 201 -8.28 -13.61 -10.20
CA VAL A 201 -7.02 -14.36 -10.24
C VAL A 201 -6.26 -14.03 -8.97
N GLN A 202 -5.87 -15.06 -8.22
CA GLN A 202 -4.91 -14.93 -7.14
C GLN A 202 -3.53 -14.74 -7.77
N THR A 203 -2.88 -13.60 -7.53
CA THR A 203 -1.68 -13.23 -8.29
C THR A 203 -0.39 -13.47 -7.54
N ILE A 204 -0.29 -13.01 -6.30
CA ILE A 204 0.96 -13.01 -5.53
C ILE A 204 0.63 -13.18 -4.05
N ASP A 205 1.44 -13.97 -3.37
CA ASP A 205 1.57 -13.91 -1.92
C ASP A 205 2.37 -12.66 -1.54
N ILE A 206 1.67 -11.68 -0.98
CA ILE A 206 2.28 -10.42 -0.57
C ILE A 206 2.76 -10.47 0.88
N GLY A 207 2.59 -11.61 1.56
CA GLY A 207 3.23 -11.85 2.84
C GLY A 207 4.74 -11.95 2.67
N GLY A 208 5.50 -11.33 3.57
CA GLY A 208 6.91 -11.68 3.75
C GLY A 208 7.06 -13.17 4.09
N SER A 209 8.30 -13.65 4.21
CA SER A 209 8.59 -15.06 4.50
C SER A 209 7.95 -15.60 5.79
N ASP A 210 7.53 -14.72 6.70
CA ASP A 210 6.82 -15.00 7.95
C ASP A 210 5.29 -15.07 7.82
N LYS A 211 4.73 -14.60 6.69
CA LYS A 211 3.29 -14.54 6.39
C LYS A 211 2.92 -15.32 5.11
N GLU A 212 3.81 -16.18 4.63
CA GLU A 212 3.59 -17.02 3.45
C GLU A 212 2.27 -17.83 3.60
N GLY A 213 1.45 -17.79 2.56
CA GLY A 213 0.11 -18.36 2.45
C GLY A 213 -0.99 -17.56 3.16
N LYS A 214 -0.70 -16.45 3.86
CA LYS A 214 -1.68 -15.72 4.67
C LYS A 214 -2.21 -14.44 4.05
N LEU A 215 -1.50 -13.82 3.11
CA LEU A 215 -1.92 -12.56 2.50
C LEU A 215 -1.77 -12.66 0.99
N CYS A 216 -2.89 -12.85 0.28
CA CYS A 216 -2.85 -13.01 -1.16
C CYS A 216 -3.55 -11.87 -1.86
N LEU A 217 -2.90 -11.28 -2.86
CA LEU A 217 -3.54 -10.31 -3.74
C LEU A 217 -4.45 -11.04 -4.75
N TRP A 218 -5.66 -10.52 -4.89
CA TRP A 218 -6.63 -10.95 -5.87
C TRP A 218 -6.95 -9.82 -6.83
N LEU A 219 -6.85 -10.11 -8.12
CA LEU A 219 -7.13 -9.18 -9.21
C LEU A 219 -8.36 -9.64 -9.99
N GLY A 220 -9.31 -8.74 -10.19
CA GLY A 220 -10.55 -9.00 -10.90
C GLY A 220 -10.51 -8.40 -12.30
N TYR A 221 -10.60 -9.25 -13.33
CA TYR A 221 -10.57 -8.84 -14.72
C TYR A 221 -11.96 -8.92 -15.38
N ASP A 222 -12.25 -7.99 -16.29
CA ASP A 222 -13.41 -8.06 -17.19
C ASP A 222 -13.19 -9.09 -18.32
N GLU A 223 -14.20 -9.29 -19.17
CA GLU A 223 -14.13 -10.20 -20.32
C GLU A 223 -13.11 -9.77 -21.38
N GLU A 224 -12.77 -8.48 -21.44
CA GLU A 224 -11.79 -7.89 -22.35
C GLU A 224 -10.36 -7.94 -21.80
N GLY A 225 -10.15 -8.51 -20.60
CA GLY A 225 -8.84 -8.58 -19.94
C GLY A 225 -8.45 -7.30 -19.19
N GLY A 226 -9.37 -6.37 -18.99
CA GLY A 226 -9.16 -5.17 -18.20
C GLY A 226 -9.23 -5.40 -16.69
N LEU A 227 -8.27 -4.86 -15.93
CA LEU A 227 -8.30 -4.92 -14.47
C LEU A 227 -9.38 -3.99 -13.90
N VAL A 228 -10.46 -4.53 -13.35
CA VAL A 228 -11.65 -3.77 -12.90
C VAL A 228 -11.91 -3.86 -11.40
N ASP A 229 -11.14 -4.68 -10.68
CA ASP A 229 -11.22 -4.79 -9.23
C ASP A 229 -9.95 -5.42 -8.64
N ARG A 230 -9.77 -5.25 -7.34
CA ARG A 230 -8.63 -5.79 -6.59
C ARG A 230 -8.93 -5.84 -5.09
N TYR A 231 -8.48 -6.87 -4.40
CA TYR A 231 -8.56 -6.99 -2.94
C TYR A 231 -7.43 -7.86 -2.38
N ILE A 232 -7.19 -7.77 -1.07
CA ILE A 232 -6.29 -8.66 -0.35
C ILE A 232 -7.11 -9.71 0.39
N ASN A 233 -6.80 -10.99 0.19
CA ASN A 233 -7.33 -12.08 0.99
C ASN A 233 -6.40 -12.33 2.18
N LYS A 234 -6.81 -11.95 3.38
CA LYS A 234 -6.11 -12.28 4.64
C LYS A 234 -6.67 -13.59 5.19
N ILE A 235 -5.82 -14.59 5.35
CA ILE A 235 -6.15 -15.89 5.93
C ILE A 235 -5.57 -15.92 7.35
N GLU A 236 -6.45 -16.04 8.33
CA GLU A 236 -6.07 -16.23 9.71
C GLU A 236 -6.35 -17.65 10.15
N GLY A 237 -5.28 -18.38 10.43
CA GLY A 237 -5.38 -19.71 11.04
C GLY A 237 -5.71 -19.60 12.51
N ARG A 238 -6.73 -20.34 12.98
CA ARG A 238 -7.09 -20.34 14.39
C ARG A 238 -6.80 -21.69 15.02
N SER A 239 -5.71 -21.78 15.79
CA SER A 239 -5.49 -22.89 16.73
C SER A 239 -6.38 -22.82 17.97
N LYS A 240 -7.29 -21.82 18.08
CA LYS A 240 -8.06 -21.49 19.30
C LYS A 240 -9.53 -21.20 19.00
N THR A 241 -10.22 -22.11 18.33
CA THR A 241 -11.65 -22.00 17.94
C THR A 241 -12.58 -22.57 19.00
N ASP A 242 -12.69 -21.90 20.14
CA ASP A 242 -13.98 -21.94 20.84
C ASP A 242 -14.78 -20.69 20.44
N PRO A 243 -15.84 -20.82 19.63
CA PRO A 243 -16.78 -19.74 19.36
C PRO A 243 -17.37 -19.10 20.62
N SER A 244 -17.26 -19.73 21.79
CA SER A 244 -17.63 -19.18 23.10
C SER A 244 -16.69 -18.07 23.59
N MET A 245 -15.48 -17.93 23.03
CA MET A 245 -14.55 -16.87 23.43
C MET A 245 -15.02 -15.50 22.94
N ALA A 246 -15.61 -14.75 23.86
CA ALA A 246 -16.16 -13.41 23.64
C ALA A 246 -15.14 -12.37 23.11
N GLY A 247 -13.84 -12.64 23.22
CA GLY A 247 -12.77 -11.77 22.73
C GLY A 247 -12.55 -11.79 21.21
N TYR A 248 -13.15 -12.74 20.47
CA TYR A 248 -12.92 -12.90 19.02
C TYR A 248 -14.20 -12.85 18.18
N TRP A 249 -15.35 -12.97 18.84
CA TRP A 249 -16.64 -13.11 18.20
C TRP A 249 -17.64 -12.16 18.83
N ARG A 250 -18.40 -11.46 18.00
CA ARG A 250 -19.51 -10.62 18.43
C ARG A 250 -20.83 -11.32 18.10
N PRO A 251 -21.77 -11.43 19.06
CA PRO A 251 -23.13 -11.87 18.77
C PRO A 251 -23.84 -10.88 17.85
N ASP A 252 -24.60 -11.38 16.88
CA ASP A 252 -25.41 -10.56 15.98
C ASP A 252 -26.79 -10.16 16.55
N GLY A 253 -27.12 -10.66 17.75
CA GLY A 253 -28.41 -10.45 18.41
C GLY A 253 -29.54 -11.36 17.92
N GLN A 254 -29.29 -12.19 16.90
CA GLN A 254 -30.22 -13.18 16.33
C GLN A 254 -29.78 -14.63 16.59
N GLY A 255 -28.64 -14.82 17.25
CA GLY A 255 -28.13 -16.13 17.65
C GLY A 255 -26.92 -16.59 16.84
N SER A 256 -26.52 -15.84 15.81
CA SER A 256 -25.25 -16.06 15.09
C SER A 256 -24.15 -15.15 15.63
N LYS A 257 -22.93 -15.36 15.15
CA LYS A 257 -21.74 -14.61 15.52
C LYS A 257 -20.97 -14.20 14.28
N PHE A 258 -20.29 -13.08 14.35
CA PHE A 258 -19.35 -12.64 13.32
C PHE A 258 -18.01 -12.21 13.95
N PRO A 259 -16.91 -12.19 13.18
CA PRO A 259 -15.60 -11.86 13.72
C PRO A 259 -15.56 -10.45 14.31
N LEU A 260 -14.95 -10.31 15.49
CA LEU A 260 -14.87 -9.03 16.18
C LEU A 260 -14.01 -8.01 15.40
N GLU A 261 -12.90 -8.45 14.81
CA GLU A 261 -12.02 -7.63 13.94
C GLU A 261 -12.82 -7.02 12.79
N TRP A 262 -13.53 -7.84 12.00
CA TRP A 262 -14.39 -7.38 10.91
C TRP A 262 -15.36 -6.29 11.37
N TRP A 263 -15.97 -6.49 12.52
CA TRP A 263 -16.95 -5.56 13.04
C TRP A 263 -16.34 -4.24 13.52
N LEU A 264 -15.27 -4.28 14.31
CA LEU A 264 -14.62 -3.09 14.86
C LEU A 264 -14.04 -2.22 13.74
N GLN A 265 -13.31 -2.86 12.82
CA GLN A 265 -12.70 -2.16 11.69
C GLN A 265 -13.76 -1.52 10.79
N ASN A 266 -14.81 -2.27 10.43
CA ASN A 266 -15.88 -1.72 9.60
C ASN A 266 -16.75 -0.69 10.33
N LYS A 267 -16.88 -0.78 11.66
CA LYS A 267 -17.55 0.24 12.47
C LYS A 267 -16.82 1.57 12.40
N CYS A 268 -15.48 1.58 12.45
CA CYS A 268 -14.67 2.78 12.24
C CYS A 268 -14.72 3.26 10.78
N TRP A 269 -14.55 2.35 9.81
CA TRP A 269 -14.64 2.67 8.37
C TRP A 269 -15.98 3.30 7.98
N ALA A 270 -17.09 2.86 8.58
CA ALA A 270 -18.41 3.42 8.33
C ALA A 270 -18.54 4.88 8.79
N LYS A 271 -17.69 5.33 9.72
CA LYS A 271 -17.62 6.73 10.16
C LYS A 271 -16.75 7.57 9.24
N ASP A 272 -15.66 6.99 8.74
CA ASP A 272 -14.76 7.66 7.82
C ASP A 272 -14.05 6.65 6.90
N ARG A 273 -14.39 6.70 5.61
CA ARG A 273 -13.89 5.77 4.60
C ARG A 273 -12.46 6.08 4.15
N GLN A 274 -11.93 7.25 4.49
CA GLN A 274 -10.59 7.67 4.11
C GLN A 274 -9.55 7.35 5.18
N ASN A 275 -10.00 7.12 6.42
CA ASN A 275 -9.12 6.96 7.57
C ASN A 275 -8.91 5.50 8.00
N PHE A 276 -9.75 4.57 7.55
CA PHE A 276 -9.64 3.15 7.91
C PHE A 276 -9.69 2.27 6.68
N VAL A 277 -9.03 1.11 6.76
CA VAL A 277 -9.12 0.08 5.72
C VAL A 277 -10.44 -0.67 5.84
N ARG A 278 -11.15 -0.89 4.74
CA ARG A 278 -12.39 -1.70 4.72
C ARG A 278 -12.11 -3.20 4.69
N ILE A 279 -12.81 -3.97 5.52
CA ILE A 279 -12.98 -5.40 5.31
C ILE A 279 -14.29 -5.61 4.52
N ARG A 280 -14.17 -5.90 3.23
CA ARG A 280 -15.29 -6.00 2.29
C ARG A 280 -16.22 -7.16 2.63
N ASP A 281 -15.64 -8.30 3.02
CA ASP A 281 -16.36 -9.54 3.29
C ASP A 281 -15.51 -10.48 4.16
N TYR A 282 -16.13 -11.50 4.75
CA TYR A 282 -15.42 -12.59 5.43
C TYR A 282 -16.10 -13.93 5.20
N THR A 283 -15.32 -15.01 5.14
CA THR A 283 -15.81 -16.39 5.12
C THR A 283 -15.09 -17.22 6.17
N TYR A 284 -15.82 -18.13 6.82
CA TYR A 284 -15.24 -19.07 7.78
C TYR A 284 -15.20 -20.46 7.15
N ASP A 285 -14.01 -21.06 7.13
CA ASP A 285 -13.82 -22.45 6.75
C ASP A 285 -13.84 -23.31 8.02
N ASP A 286 -14.97 -23.97 8.27
CA ASP A 286 -15.17 -24.87 9.40
C ASP A 286 -14.21 -26.07 9.38
N GLN A 287 -13.79 -26.53 8.20
CA GLN A 287 -12.97 -27.74 8.05
C GLN A 287 -11.51 -27.46 8.37
N LEU A 288 -11.00 -26.31 7.91
CA LEU A 288 -9.61 -25.90 8.14
C LEU A 288 -9.43 -25.04 9.39
N GLY A 289 -10.53 -24.52 9.97
CA GLY A 289 -10.49 -23.67 11.16
C GLY A 289 -9.94 -22.27 10.88
N ASN A 290 -10.11 -21.76 9.67
CA ASN A 290 -9.52 -20.49 9.22
C ASN A 290 -10.61 -19.48 8.85
N ILE A 291 -10.34 -18.20 9.07
CA ILE A 291 -11.17 -17.10 8.57
C ILE A 291 -10.43 -16.45 7.41
N HIS A 292 -11.16 -16.22 6.32
CA HIS A 292 -10.70 -15.46 5.17
C HIS A 292 -11.37 -14.10 5.19
N TYR A 293 -10.58 -13.03 5.20
CA TYR A 293 -11.07 -11.66 5.09
C TYR A 293 -10.72 -11.10 3.72
N LYS A 294 -11.72 -10.60 3.00
CA LYS A 294 -11.52 -9.82 1.77
C LYS A 294 -11.33 -8.36 2.14
N ILE A 295 -10.10 -7.90 2.18
CA ILE A 295 -9.69 -6.55 2.62
C ILE A 295 -9.49 -5.66 1.39
N GLU A 296 -9.86 -4.38 1.48
CA GLU A 296 -9.52 -3.44 0.42
C GLU A 296 -8.00 -3.34 0.21
N TYR A 297 -7.60 -3.09 -1.03
CA TYR A 297 -6.20 -2.98 -1.41
C TYR A 297 -5.73 -1.53 -1.35
N CYS A 298 -4.67 -1.28 -0.56
CA CYS A 298 -3.96 -0.01 -0.51
C CYS A 298 -2.70 -0.08 -1.39
N PRO A 299 -2.59 0.73 -2.46
CA PRO A 299 -1.60 0.54 -3.52
C PRO A 299 -0.14 0.81 -3.17
N PHE A 300 0.15 1.51 -2.07
CA PHE A 300 1.51 1.99 -1.79
C PHE A 300 2.15 1.32 -0.57
N GLY A 301 1.64 0.15 -0.19
CA GLY A 301 2.12 -0.63 0.95
C GLY A 301 1.66 -0.05 2.26
N ASP A 302 2.51 -0.13 3.29
CA ASP A 302 2.28 0.43 4.61
C ASP A 302 3.35 1.49 4.99
N LEU A 303 3.24 2.08 6.18
CA LEU A 303 4.22 3.07 6.64
C LEU A 303 5.59 2.44 6.96
N PHE A 304 5.66 1.13 7.19
CA PHE A 304 6.94 0.46 7.41
C PHE A 304 7.71 0.37 6.09
N ASP A 305 7.05 -0.07 5.02
CA ASP A 305 7.59 -0.01 3.64
C ASP A 305 8.03 1.41 3.27
N TYR A 306 7.33 2.40 3.81
CA TYR A 306 7.59 3.81 3.58
C TYR A 306 8.87 4.27 4.28
N LEU A 307 9.03 3.97 5.56
CA LEU A 307 10.26 4.21 6.31
C LEU A 307 11.46 3.54 5.64
N ASP A 308 11.30 2.28 5.22
CA ASP A 308 12.35 1.49 4.57
C ASP A 308 12.89 2.13 3.31
N ARG A 309 12.00 2.72 2.49
CA ARG A 309 12.38 3.43 1.27
C ARG A 309 13.23 4.67 1.56
N TYR A 310 12.84 5.47 2.54
CA TYR A 310 13.58 6.68 2.93
C TYR A 310 14.93 6.32 3.56
N THR A 311 14.96 5.33 4.45
CA THR A 311 16.21 4.83 5.04
C THR A 311 17.15 4.26 3.97
N ALA A 312 16.65 3.46 3.02
CA ALA A 312 17.47 2.90 1.95
C ALA A 312 18.02 3.96 0.99
N ALA A 313 17.34 5.10 0.85
CA ALA A 313 17.79 6.23 0.07
C ALA A 313 18.68 7.21 0.85
N ASP A 314 18.94 6.96 2.14
CA ASP A 314 19.62 7.88 3.06
C ASP A 314 18.95 9.28 3.10
N LEU A 315 17.62 9.29 3.06
CA LEU A 315 16.81 10.51 3.08
C LEU A 315 15.95 10.58 4.35
N SER A 316 15.68 11.81 4.78
CA SER A 316 14.65 12.11 5.78
C SER A 316 13.26 12.18 5.15
N ILE A 317 12.23 11.83 5.92
CA ILE A 317 10.84 12.00 5.49
C ILE A 317 10.51 13.50 5.54
N PRO A 318 9.91 14.10 4.50
CA PRO A 318 9.55 15.51 4.51
C PRO A 318 8.62 15.87 5.68
N GLU A 319 8.95 16.94 6.40
CA GLU A 319 8.16 17.34 7.58
C GLU A 319 6.67 17.61 7.27
N PRO A 320 6.28 18.25 6.15
CA PRO A 320 4.86 18.39 5.81
C PRO A 320 4.12 17.06 5.70
N MET A 321 4.80 16.00 5.27
CA MET A 321 4.22 14.66 5.22
C MET A 321 4.04 14.08 6.62
N LEU A 322 4.99 14.29 7.53
CA LEU A 322 4.87 13.87 8.93
C LEU A 322 3.69 14.56 9.60
N TRP A 323 3.49 15.86 9.40
CA TRP A 323 2.31 16.58 9.88
C TRP A 323 1.01 16.01 9.34
N TYR A 324 0.97 15.66 8.06
CA TYR A 324 -0.20 15.05 7.44
C TYR A 324 -0.51 13.66 8.02
N ILE A 325 0.52 12.82 8.20
CA ILE A 325 0.37 11.50 8.85
C ILE A 325 -0.14 11.68 10.27
N PHE A 326 0.48 12.56 11.06
CA PHE A 326 0.10 12.79 12.46
C PHE A 326 -1.35 13.27 12.58
N HIS A 327 -1.76 14.19 11.69
CA HIS A 327 -3.14 14.66 11.61
C HIS A 327 -4.13 13.50 11.37
N LYS A 328 -3.84 12.63 10.41
CA LYS A 328 -4.70 11.48 10.08
C LYS A 328 -4.77 10.46 11.22
N LEU A 329 -3.65 10.17 11.87
CA LEU A 329 -3.62 9.29 13.04
C LEU A 329 -4.42 9.88 14.22
N ALA A 330 -4.36 11.20 14.44
CA ALA A 330 -5.17 11.87 15.45
C ALA A 330 -6.68 11.82 15.12
N GLU A 331 -7.08 12.01 13.85
CA GLU A 331 -8.47 11.81 13.40
C GLU A 331 -8.95 10.38 13.65
N GLN A 332 -8.14 9.38 13.32
CA GLN A 332 -8.44 7.96 13.55
C GLN A 332 -8.61 7.67 15.05
N CYS A 333 -7.75 8.22 15.90
CA CYS A 333 -7.85 8.08 17.35
C CYS A 333 -9.18 8.65 17.88
N LEU A 334 -9.57 9.85 17.42
CA LEU A 334 -10.85 10.47 17.79
C LEU A 334 -12.04 9.64 17.29
N ILE A 335 -11.97 9.08 16.09
CA ILE A 335 -13.04 8.21 15.59
C ILE A 335 -13.17 6.96 16.45
N MET A 336 -12.05 6.34 16.85
CA MET A 336 -12.08 5.19 17.76
C MET A 336 -12.61 5.58 19.16
N GLN A 337 -12.25 6.75 19.68
CA GLN A 337 -12.69 7.24 20.98
C GLN A 337 -14.19 7.56 21.02
N ARG A 338 -14.70 8.27 20.01
CA ARG A 338 -16.04 8.89 20.06
C ARG A 338 -16.88 8.77 18.79
N GLY A 339 -16.41 8.03 17.79
CA GLY A 339 -17.14 7.75 16.55
C GLY A 339 -17.16 8.89 15.54
N SER A 340 -16.41 9.97 15.77
CA SER A 340 -16.16 11.04 14.80
C SER A 340 -15.03 11.96 15.29
N HIS A 341 -14.23 12.48 14.36
CA HIS A 341 -13.20 13.47 14.67
C HIS A 341 -13.76 14.89 14.89
N ILE A 342 -15.06 15.11 14.63
CA ILE A 342 -15.73 16.42 14.79
C ILE A 342 -16.55 16.48 16.08
N ALA A 343 -17.41 15.48 16.33
CA ALA A 343 -18.35 15.49 17.44
C ALA A 343 -18.59 14.09 18.00
N GLN A 344 -19.08 14.00 19.23
CA GLN A 344 -19.42 12.71 19.85
C GLN A 344 -20.59 12.03 19.12
N THR A 345 -20.40 10.77 18.71
CA THR A 345 -21.51 9.90 18.28
C THR A 345 -22.24 9.33 19.50
N ALA A 346 -23.57 9.43 19.50
CA ALA A 346 -24.41 8.85 20.55
C ALA A 346 -24.25 7.32 20.65
N ALA A 347 -24.22 6.80 21.88
CA ALA A 347 -24.05 5.37 22.19
C ALA A 347 -22.77 4.74 21.60
N TRP A 348 -21.75 5.56 21.31
CA TRP A 348 -20.44 5.05 20.93
C TRP A 348 -19.70 4.51 22.15
N LEU A 349 -19.27 3.26 22.08
CA LEU A 349 -18.25 2.71 22.97
C LEU A 349 -16.89 2.95 22.37
N GLU A 350 -15.95 3.33 23.23
CA GLU A 350 -14.58 3.64 22.87
C GLU A 350 -13.85 2.37 22.41
N ILE A 351 -13.08 2.48 21.34
CA ILE A 351 -12.32 1.38 20.76
C ILE A 351 -10.84 1.59 21.08
N VAL A 352 -10.23 0.60 21.73
CA VAL A 352 -8.77 0.55 21.95
C VAL A 352 -8.19 -0.46 20.98
N HIS A 353 -7.29 -0.01 20.11
CA HIS A 353 -6.75 -0.81 19.01
C HIS A 353 -5.71 -1.83 19.48
N ARG A 354 -4.88 -1.45 20.46
CA ARG A 354 -3.74 -2.20 21.05
C ARG A 354 -2.59 -2.57 20.11
N ASP A 355 -2.76 -2.47 18.79
CA ASP A 355 -1.70 -2.80 17.82
C ASP A 355 -1.53 -1.75 16.71
N ILE A 356 -1.54 -0.46 17.09
CA ILE A 356 -1.18 0.60 16.14
C ILE A 356 0.35 0.56 15.97
N LYS A 357 0.79 0.31 14.74
CA LYS A 357 2.19 0.25 14.33
C LYS A 357 2.28 0.57 12.85
N LEU A 358 3.49 0.83 12.35
CA LEU A 358 3.70 1.23 10.95
C LEU A 358 3.14 0.19 9.95
N ASP A 359 3.30 -1.10 10.22
CA ASP A 359 2.79 -2.22 9.39
C ASP A 359 1.26 -2.24 9.26
N ASN A 360 0.55 -1.65 10.23
CA ASN A 360 -0.92 -1.64 10.28
C ASN A 360 -1.49 -0.31 9.77
N ILE A 361 -0.65 0.60 9.27
CA ILE A 361 -1.05 1.89 8.68
C ILE A 361 -0.73 1.83 7.18
N PHE A 362 -1.73 1.44 6.40
CA PHE A 362 -1.62 1.28 4.95
C PHE A 362 -1.68 2.62 4.21
N ILE A 363 -1.07 2.68 3.04
CA ILE A 363 -0.92 3.89 2.25
C ILE A 363 -1.74 3.79 0.96
N ASP A 364 -2.81 4.59 0.90
CA ASP A 364 -3.77 4.63 -0.20
C ASP A 364 -3.58 5.85 -1.09
N VAL A 365 -4.32 5.90 -2.21
CA VAL A 365 -4.29 7.05 -3.12
C VAL A 365 -4.57 8.38 -2.39
N PRO A 366 -3.94 9.49 -2.83
CA PRO A 366 -4.20 10.80 -2.26
C PRO A 366 -5.68 11.16 -2.29
N THR A 367 -6.16 11.74 -1.19
CA THR A 367 -7.52 12.29 -1.12
C THR A 367 -7.52 13.69 -1.74
N PRO A 368 -8.39 13.99 -2.72
CA PRO A 368 -8.51 15.34 -3.25
C PRO A 368 -8.91 16.34 -2.17
N GLY A 369 -8.35 17.55 -2.20
CA GLY A 369 -8.80 18.67 -1.38
C GLY A 369 -8.13 18.82 0.00
N PHE A 370 -7.35 17.82 0.46
CA PHE A 370 -6.57 17.93 1.69
C PHE A 370 -5.27 17.15 1.56
N PHE A 371 -4.14 17.84 1.55
CA PHE A 371 -2.81 17.31 1.21
C PHE A 371 -2.81 16.44 -0.06
N PRO A 372 -3.32 16.97 -1.19
CA PRO A 372 -3.53 16.18 -2.41
C PRO A 372 -2.23 15.68 -3.07
N ALA A 373 -1.06 16.15 -2.62
CA ALA A 373 0.23 15.65 -3.06
C ALA A 373 0.61 14.33 -2.37
N TYR A 374 0.16 14.09 -1.13
CA TYR A 374 0.58 12.95 -0.32
C TYR A 374 -0.47 11.83 -0.31
N PRO A 375 -0.02 10.56 -0.27
CA PRO A 375 -0.92 9.42 -0.21
C PRO A 375 -1.60 9.33 1.16
N THR A 376 -2.81 8.78 1.21
CA THR A 376 -3.65 8.80 2.43
C THR A 376 -3.30 7.63 3.35
N PRO A 377 -2.86 7.86 4.60
CA PRO A 377 -2.67 6.78 5.57
C PRO A 377 -4.02 6.28 6.12
N LYS A 378 -4.19 4.95 6.15
CA LYS A 378 -5.39 4.24 6.62
C LYS A 378 -5.02 3.20 7.66
N LEU A 379 -5.64 3.29 8.83
CA LEU A 379 -5.44 2.30 9.89
C LEU A 379 -6.22 1.02 9.60
N ALA A 380 -5.60 -0.13 9.91
CA ALA A 380 -6.15 -1.46 9.72
C ALA A 380 -5.74 -2.41 10.86
N ASP A 381 -6.19 -3.66 10.74
CA ASP A 381 -5.85 -4.78 11.64
C ASP A 381 -6.35 -4.60 13.07
N PHE A 382 -7.67 -4.71 13.21
CA PHE A 382 -8.35 -4.64 14.49
C PHE A 382 -8.36 -6.00 15.23
N GLY A 383 -7.44 -6.92 14.90
CA GLY A 383 -7.38 -8.27 15.48
C GLY A 383 -7.19 -8.28 17.00
N PHE A 384 -6.52 -7.26 17.55
CA PHE A 384 -6.39 -7.04 18.99
C PHE A 384 -7.31 -5.95 19.55
N ALA A 385 -8.18 -5.35 18.74
CA ALA A 385 -9.01 -4.25 19.22
C ALA A 385 -10.16 -4.75 20.12
N PHE A 386 -10.64 -3.89 21.03
CA PHE A 386 -11.83 -4.15 21.83
C PHE A 386 -12.63 -2.87 22.09
N GLU A 387 -13.93 -3.01 22.39
CA GLU A 387 -14.76 -1.91 22.86
C GLU A 387 -14.75 -1.82 24.38
N THR A 388 -14.78 -0.61 24.90
CA THR A 388 -14.78 -0.36 26.34
C THR A 388 -15.44 0.96 26.70
N HIS A 389 -15.47 1.24 28.00
CA HIS A 389 -15.83 2.52 28.58
C HIS A 389 -15.10 2.68 29.92
N LYS A 390 -15.03 3.91 30.44
CA LYS A 390 -14.31 4.26 31.68
C LYS A 390 -14.64 3.42 32.95
N ASN A 391 -15.78 2.74 32.95
CA ASN A 391 -16.29 1.96 34.09
C ASN A 391 -16.32 0.45 33.79
N ASP A 392 -15.71 0.01 32.69
CA ASP A 392 -15.64 -1.39 32.30
C ASP A 392 -14.74 -2.15 33.28
N LEU A 393 -15.34 -3.06 34.05
CA LEU A 393 -14.62 -3.86 35.05
C LEU A 393 -13.69 -4.89 34.43
N ASN A 394 -13.85 -5.20 33.13
CA ASN A 394 -12.95 -6.10 32.44
C ASN A 394 -11.66 -5.41 31.99
N ASN A 395 -11.64 -4.07 31.99
CA ASN A 395 -10.53 -3.25 31.55
C ASN A 395 -9.75 -2.70 32.76
N PRO A 396 -8.44 -3.00 32.91
CA PRO A 396 -7.53 -3.65 31.94
C PRO A 396 -7.37 -5.17 32.10
N ILE A 397 -8.03 -5.79 33.09
CA ILE A 397 -7.77 -7.16 33.58
C ILE A 397 -7.78 -8.23 32.48
N TRP A 398 -8.69 -8.15 31.50
CA TRP A 398 -8.82 -9.15 30.43
C TRP A 398 -8.15 -8.74 29.12
N TYR A 399 -7.54 -7.55 29.09
CA TYR A 399 -7.03 -6.94 27.87
C TYR A 399 -5.53 -6.58 27.94
N TRP A 400 -4.87 -6.83 29.06
CA TRP A 400 -3.41 -6.64 29.20
C TRP A 400 -2.60 -7.66 28.36
N GLN A 401 -1.33 -7.33 28.10
CA GLN A 401 -0.35 -8.15 27.38
C GLN A 401 -0.71 -8.55 25.94
N ALA A 402 -1.24 -7.60 25.16
CA ALA A 402 -1.44 -7.77 23.73
C ALA A 402 -0.97 -6.53 22.95
N GLY A 403 -0.37 -6.76 21.79
CA GLY A 403 0.23 -5.74 20.92
C GLY A 403 1.62 -6.15 20.43
N THR A 404 2.31 -5.24 19.76
CA THR A 404 3.63 -5.47 19.15
C THR A 404 4.67 -4.53 19.77
N TYR A 405 5.80 -5.07 20.24
CA TYR A 405 6.98 -4.29 20.65
C TYR A 405 7.62 -3.60 19.43
N PRO A 406 8.10 -2.35 19.51
CA PRO A 406 8.15 -1.47 20.70
C PRO A 406 6.92 -0.56 20.90
N TYR A 407 5.81 -0.78 20.17
CA TYR A 407 4.68 0.16 20.12
C TYR A 407 3.72 0.08 21.32
N MET A 408 3.87 -0.93 22.18
CA MET A 408 2.96 -1.14 23.30
C MET A 408 3.08 -0.03 24.36
N ALA A 409 1.96 0.53 24.79
CA ALA A 409 1.94 1.47 25.91
C ALA A 409 2.32 0.80 27.24
N PRO A 410 2.82 1.56 28.24
CA PRO A 410 3.13 1.02 29.56
C PRO A 410 1.98 0.23 30.18
N GLU A 411 0.74 0.72 30.12
CA GLU A 411 -0.45 0.04 30.65
C GLU A 411 -0.86 -1.23 29.88
N GLN A 412 -0.30 -1.48 28.69
CA GLN A 412 -0.46 -2.75 27.98
C GLN A 412 0.51 -3.82 28.51
N VAL A 413 1.66 -3.43 29.04
CA VAL A 413 2.72 -4.35 29.47
C VAL A 413 2.70 -4.57 30.98
N VAL A 414 2.50 -3.51 31.75
CA VAL A 414 2.43 -3.53 33.21
C VAL A 414 1.09 -2.99 33.72
N GLN A 415 0.69 -3.41 34.91
CA GLN A 415 -0.52 -2.88 35.54
C GLN A 415 -0.21 -1.58 36.26
N LEU A 416 -0.87 -0.50 35.84
CA LEU A 416 -0.77 0.81 36.48
C LEU A 416 -1.98 1.02 37.39
N ARG A 417 -1.77 1.55 38.60
CA ARG A 417 -2.83 2.03 39.48
C ARG A 417 -3.16 3.50 39.19
N ARG A 418 -4.41 3.88 39.46
CA ARG A 418 -4.90 5.26 39.27
C ARG A 418 -4.18 6.30 40.15
N ASP A 419 -3.53 5.86 41.23
CA ASP A 419 -2.71 6.66 42.15
C ASP A 419 -1.22 6.72 41.76
N LYS A 420 -0.89 6.42 40.48
CA LYS A 420 0.47 6.45 39.92
C LYS A 420 1.45 5.50 40.60
N LYS A 421 0.97 4.29 40.91
CA LYS A 421 1.81 3.19 41.36
C LYS A 421 1.83 2.08 40.32
N ILE A 422 2.98 1.44 40.19
CA ILE A 422 3.18 0.30 39.29
C ILE A 422 2.96 -0.97 40.11
N VAL A 423 2.11 -1.85 39.63
CA VAL A 423 1.87 -3.17 40.24
C VAL A 423 2.68 -4.17 39.44
N VAL A 424 3.77 -4.67 40.04
CA VAL A 424 4.60 -5.71 39.43
C VAL A 424 3.82 -7.03 39.44
N ILE A 425 3.87 -7.71 38.30
CA ILE A 425 3.12 -8.91 37.90
C ILE A 425 3.14 -9.99 38.99
N PRO A 426 2.00 -10.41 39.59
CA PRO A 426 1.87 -11.78 40.05
C PRO A 426 1.63 -12.70 38.84
N GLU A 427 2.13 -13.93 38.87
CA GLU A 427 1.86 -15.01 37.89
C GLU A 427 0.37 -15.44 37.81
N SER A 428 -0.53 -14.62 38.35
CA SER A 428 -1.96 -14.88 38.52
C SER A 428 -2.73 -13.57 38.28
N PRO A 429 -4.01 -13.65 37.86
CA PRO A 429 -4.83 -12.45 37.65
C PRO A 429 -4.77 -11.54 38.89
N PRO A 430 -4.78 -10.21 38.70
CA PRO A 430 -4.57 -9.26 39.78
C PRO A 430 -5.54 -9.51 40.94
N CYS A 431 -5.00 -9.60 42.16
CA CYS A 431 -5.79 -9.57 43.39
C CYS A 431 -6.40 -8.18 43.68
N GLU A 432 -5.97 -7.15 42.95
CA GLU A 432 -6.43 -5.77 43.10
C GLU A 432 -7.80 -5.56 42.44
N PRO A 433 -8.71 -4.78 43.04
CA PRO A 433 -9.98 -4.45 42.41
C PRO A 433 -9.77 -3.71 41.08
N ALA A 434 -10.48 -4.11 40.02
CA ALA A 434 -10.44 -3.43 38.71
C ALA A 434 -10.64 -1.91 38.79
N ALA A 435 -11.40 -1.45 39.79
CA ALA A 435 -11.66 -0.04 40.06
C ALA A 435 -10.43 0.76 40.53
N GLU A 436 -9.35 0.10 40.94
CA GLU A 436 -8.10 0.77 41.34
C GLU A 436 -7.08 0.85 40.21
N LEU A 437 -7.24 0.00 39.19
CA LEU A 437 -6.37 -0.06 38.03
C LEU A 437 -6.70 1.02 36.99
N GLN A 438 -5.67 1.50 36.31
CA GLN A 438 -5.78 2.39 35.17
C GLN A 438 -6.27 1.56 33.97
N PRO A 439 -7.44 1.87 33.40
CA PRO A 439 -7.91 1.16 32.21
C PRO A 439 -7.02 1.47 31.00
N MET A 440 -7.22 0.78 29.89
CA MET A 440 -6.77 1.24 28.57
C MET A 440 -7.91 2.02 27.90
N LEU A 441 -7.61 3.21 27.40
CA LEU A 441 -8.56 4.09 26.69
C LEU A 441 -7.80 4.77 25.54
N ALA A 442 -8.27 5.90 25.02
CA ALA A 442 -7.71 6.57 23.86
C ALA A 442 -6.25 6.99 24.08
N TYR A 443 -5.83 7.29 25.31
CA TYR A 443 -4.43 7.56 25.62
C TYR A 443 -3.50 6.38 25.32
N THR A 444 -4.02 5.14 25.28
CA THR A 444 -3.27 3.94 24.88
C THR A 444 -3.03 3.96 23.38
N ASN A 445 -4.04 4.36 22.58
CA ASN A 445 -3.86 4.59 21.16
C ASN A 445 -2.91 5.78 20.89
N ILE A 446 -2.99 6.87 21.68
CA ILE A 446 -2.11 8.04 21.57
C ILE A 446 -0.64 7.68 21.77
N TRP A 447 -0.33 6.84 22.77
CA TRP A 447 1.04 6.35 22.95
C TRP A 447 1.56 5.68 21.68
N ALA A 448 0.79 4.73 21.12
CA ALA A 448 1.20 3.99 19.94
C ALA A 448 1.35 4.89 18.70
N ILE A 449 0.51 5.93 18.57
CA ILE A 449 0.67 6.98 17.56
C ILE A 449 1.99 7.75 17.77
N GLY A 450 2.30 8.13 19.00
CA GLY A 450 3.58 8.75 19.36
C GLY A 450 4.78 7.87 18.97
N MET A 451 4.70 6.57 19.24
CA MET A 451 5.73 5.60 18.83
C MET A 451 5.88 5.49 17.31
N CYS A 452 4.77 5.47 16.56
CA CYS A 452 4.81 5.51 15.10
C CYS A 452 5.53 6.78 14.60
N MET A 453 5.15 7.95 15.14
CA MET A 453 5.78 9.21 14.74
C MET A 453 7.25 9.27 15.14
N LEU A 454 7.61 8.76 16.33
CA LEU A 454 8.98 8.65 16.79
C LEU A 454 9.83 7.80 15.84
N GLN A 455 9.32 6.64 15.39
CA GLN A 455 10.01 5.80 14.40
C GLN A 455 10.26 6.55 13.08
N LEU A 456 9.27 7.33 12.62
CA LEU A 456 9.37 8.07 11.36
C LEU A 456 10.37 9.25 11.41
N VAL A 457 10.59 9.84 12.58
CA VAL A 457 11.58 10.93 12.77
C VAL A 457 12.95 10.43 13.20
N SER A 458 13.09 9.14 13.49
CA SER A 458 14.35 8.56 13.99
C SER A 458 15.27 8.15 12.84
N PRO A 459 16.59 8.43 12.94
CA PRO A 459 17.55 8.02 11.91
C PRO A 459 17.86 6.51 11.94
N GLN A 460 17.56 5.84 13.05
CA GLN A 460 17.73 4.41 13.23
C GLN A 460 16.41 3.79 13.70
N ARG A 461 16.16 2.56 13.28
CA ARG A 461 14.97 1.81 13.71
C ARG A 461 15.08 1.50 15.20
N ILE A 462 14.03 1.85 15.95
CA ILE A 462 13.87 1.41 17.34
C ILE A 462 13.49 -0.07 17.31
N ARG A 463 14.31 -0.89 17.95
CA ARG A 463 14.18 -2.34 17.91
C ARG A 463 13.20 -2.84 18.97
N SER A 464 12.68 -4.04 18.78
CA SER A 464 11.75 -4.67 19.74
C SER A 464 12.36 -4.91 21.12
N ASP A 465 13.68 -5.11 21.20
CA ASP A 465 14.44 -5.28 22.45
C ASP A 465 14.79 -3.94 23.14
N GLU A 466 14.55 -2.81 22.48
CA GLU A 466 14.78 -1.46 23.00
C GLU A 466 13.52 -0.85 23.65
N GLN A 467 12.45 -1.64 23.84
CA GLN A 467 11.32 -1.20 24.66
C GLN A 467 11.76 -1.14 26.13
N LEU A 468 12.42 -0.04 26.48
CA LEU A 468 12.80 0.31 27.84
C LEU A 468 11.52 0.74 28.57
N LEU A 469 10.97 -0.15 29.40
CA LEU A 469 9.84 0.20 30.27
C LEU A 469 10.29 0.51 31.70
N TYR A 470 11.51 0.08 32.06
CA TYR A 470 11.95 0.01 33.44
C TYR A 470 13.48 -0.09 33.52
N GLU A 471 14.17 1.05 33.67
CA GLU A 471 15.54 1.06 34.19
C GLU A 471 15.47 1.51 35.66
N ASP A 472 16.05 0.73 36.57
CA ASP A 472 16.24 1.09 37.99
C ASP A 472 15.00 1.69 38.71
N GLU A 473 13.82 1.09 38.53
CA GLU A 473 12.55 1.54 39.14
C GLU A 473 12.03 2.91 38.66
N GLN A 474 12.55 3.42 37.53
CA GLN A 474 12.08 4.64 36.89
C GLN A 474 11.47 4.36 35.51
N PRO A 475 10.41 5.10 35.13
CA PRO A 475 9.94 5.16 33.75
C PRO A 475 11.10 5.51 32.82
N ALA A 476 11.47 4.60 31.92
CA ALA A 476 12.34 4.97 30.80
C ALA A 476 11.47 5.64 29.74
N GLU A 477 11.82 6.88 29.38
CA GLU A 477 11.17 7.61 28.29
C GLU A 477 11.98 7.39 27.01
N HIS A 478 11.29 7.16 25.89
CA HIS A 478 11.95 7.14 24.59
C HIS A 478 12.45 8.55 24.25
N ALA A 479 13.77 8.70 24.13
CA ALA A 479 14.38 9.99 23.84
C ALA A 479 14.41 10.28 22.34
N ILE A 480 14.07 11.52 21.96
CA ILE A 480 14.25 12.02 20.59
C ILE A 480 15.76 12.12 20.30
N ALA A 481 16.19 11.49 19.20
CA ALA A 481 17.59 11.52 18.77
C ALA A 481 18.06 12.95 18.47
N GLU A 482 19.34 13.23 18.75
CA GLU A 482 19.89 14.58 18.56
C GLU A 482 19.85 15.04 17.10
N TRP A 483 20.03 14.11 16.17
CA TRP A 483 19.87 14.38 14.73
C TRP A 483 18.45 14.85 14.41
N SER A 484 17.41 14.21 14.97
CA SER A 484 16.01 14.57 14.73
C SER A 484 15.71 16.00 15.18
N LYS A 485 16.32 16.46 16.28
CA LYS A 485 16.20 17.86 16.77
C LYS A 485 16.80 18.89 15.82
N SER A 486 17.75 18.47 14.97
CA SER A 486 18.33 19.32 13.93
C SER A 486 17.58 19.25 12.61
N ALA A 487 16.87 18.15 12.35
CA ALA A 487 16.20 17.87 11.08
C ALA A 487 14.74 18.35 11.04
N TYR A 488 14.06 18.37 12.19
CA TYR A 488 12.62 18.65 12.29
C TYR A 488 12.32 19.80 13.25
N SER A 489 11.16 20.43 13.06
CA SER A 489 10.69 21.48 13.95
C SER A 489 10.49 20.99 15.39
N LYS A 490 10.79 21.88 16.34
CA LYS A 490 10.58 21.61 17.77
C LYS A 490 9.11 21.28 18.08
N ALA A 491 8.17 21.98 17.43
CA ALA A 491 6.74 21.77 17.66
C ALA A 491 6.29 20.35 17.31
N LEU A 492 6.79 19.77 16.21
CA LEU A 492 6.51 18.38 15.86
C LEU A 492 7.03 17.42 16.93
N LEU A 493 8.28 17.61 17.35
CA LEU A 493 8.95 16.72 18.31
C LEU A 493 8.32 16.80 19.70
N ASP A 494 7.94 18.00 20.16
CA ASP A 494 7.25 18.21 21.43
C ASP A 494 5.92 17.44 21.48
N LEU A 495 5.11 17.50 20.40
CA LEU A 495 3.85 16.76 20.32
C LEU A 495 4.05 15.24 20.31
N ILE A 496 5.13 14.74 19.70
CA ILE A 496 5.50 13.32 19.73
C ILE A 496 5.82 12.90 21.18
N GLU A 497 6.62 13.68 21.91
CA GLU A 497 6.94 13.42 23.31
C GLU A 497 5.70 13.49 24.21
N GLU A 498 4.80 14.44 23.98
CA GLU A 498 3.53 14.55 24.73
C GLU A 498 2.60 13.35 24.53
N CYS A 499 2.66 12.69 23.37
CA CYS A 499 1.95 11.43 23.14
C CYS A 499 2.53 10.28 23.97
N MET A 500 3.84 10.30 24.22
CA MET A 500 4.60 9.22 24.87
C MET A 500 4.90 9.48 26.35
N ARG A 501 4.15 10.38 27.01
CA ARG A 501 4.25 10.52 28.47
C ARG A 501 3.91 9.20 29.14
N PHE A 502 4.75 8.75 30.07
CA PHE A 502 4.59 7.44 30.71
C PHE A 502 3.20 7.25 31.33
N TRP A 503 2.75 8.23 32.11
CA TRP A 503 1.44 8.16 32.76
C TRP A 503 0.30 8.52 31.81
N PRO A 504 -0.71 7.64 31.65
CA PRO A 504 -1.86 7.90 30.78
C PRO A 504 -2.56 9.26 30.93
N LYS A 505 -2.63 9.78 32.16
CA LYS A 505 -3.29 11.08 32.45
C LYS A 505 -2.45 12.29 32.07
N GLU A 506 -1.17 12.11 31.80
CA GLU A 506 -0.23 13.17 31.41
C GLU A 506 -0.04 13.26 29.91
N ARG A 507 -0.53 12.26 29.15
CA ARG A 507 -0.50 12.29 27.69
C ARG A 507 -1.48 13.33 27.16
N ILE A 508 -1.09 13.98 26.06
CA ILE A 508 -1.99 14.84 25.29
C ILE A 508 -3.25 14.06 24.89
N THR A 509 -4.42 14.71 24.97
CA THR A 509 -5.68 14.08 24.55
C THR A 509 -5.77 14.05 23.02
N PRO A 510 -6.53 13.10 22.41
CA PRO A 510 -6.73 13.10 20.97
C PRO A 510 -7.30 14.41 20.42
N GLU A 511 -8.20 15.05 21.16
CA GLU A 511 -8.77 16.35 20.79
C GLU A 511 -7.74 17.47 20.77
N GLU A 512 -6.94 17.56 21.84
CA GLU A 512 -5.91 18.59 21.95
C GLU A 512 -4.80 18.35 20.92
N LEU A 513 -4.40 17.09 20.70
CA LEU A 513 -3.41 16.74 19.69
C LEU A 513 -3.83 17.20 18.29
N LEU A 514 -5.05 16.91 17.86
CA LEU A 514 -5.53 17.35 16.54
C LEU A 514 -5.62 18.88 16.46
N LYS A 515 -5.96 19.56 17.56
CA LYS A 515 -6.00 21.02 17.64
C LYS A 515 -4.60 21.62 17.48
N GLU A 516 -3.62 21.13 18.23
CA GLU A 516 -2.24 21.63 18.19
C GLU A 516 -1.56 21.30 16.86
N ILE A 517 -1.75 20.11 16.28
CA ILE A 517 -1.24 19.79 14.94
C ILE A 517 -1.68 20.84 13.91
N LYS A 518 -2.96 21.21 13.92
CA LYS A 518 -3.51 22.18 12.97
C LYS A 518 -2.96 23.60 13.18
N ALA A 519 -2.68 23.96 14.44
CA ALA A 519 -2.15 25.26 14.79
C ALA A 519 -0.65 25.36 14.46
N GLU A 520 0.13 24.35 14.84
CA GLU A 520 1.59 24.38 14.74
C GLU A 520 2.08 24.15 13.32
N MET A 521 1.46 23.24 12.55
CA MET A 521 1.96 22.85 11.21
C MET A 521 2.05 24.02 10.23
N VAL A 522 1.28 25.10 10.43
CA VAL A 522 1.26 26.28 9.55
C VAL A 522 2.22 27.38 10.01
N GLU A 523 2.73 27.31 11.23
CA GLU A 523 3.67 28.28 11.80
C GLU A 523 5.14 27.84 11.63
N VAL A 524 5.38 26.61 11.16
CA VAL A 524 6.73 26.09 10.91
C VAL A 524 7.45 26.92 9.84
N THR A 525 8.69 27.31 10.14
CA THR A 525 9.54 28.11 9.24
C THR A 525 10.16 27.25 8.13
N GLY A 526 11.01 27.85 7.27
CA GLY A 526 11.69 27.09 6.21
C GLY A 526 10.80 26.62 5.06
N GLY A 527 9.61 27.22 4.89
CA GLY A 527 8.66 26.88 3.82
C GLY A 527 7.68 25.76 4.16
N VAL A 528 7.90 25.02 5.26
CA VAL A 528 7.00 23.94 5.72
C VAL A 528 5.60 24.48 6.04
N GLY A 529 5.49 25.57 6.81
CA GLY A 529 4.21 26.14 7.20
C GLY A 529 3.36 26.62 6.02
N GLU A 530 4.00 27.29 5.05
CA GLU A 530 3.33 27.74 3.83
C GLU A 530 2.92 26.56 2.94
N TYR A 531 3.75 25.51 2.87
CA TYR A 531 3.38 24.26 2.19
C TYR A 531 2.14 23.63 2.84
N CYS A 532 2.16 23.41 4.16
CA CYS A 532 1.05 22.82 4.91
C CYS A 532 -0.24 23.63 4.76
N LYS A 533 -0.15 24.96 4.81
CA LYS A 533 -1.31 25.86 4.65
C LYS A 533 -1.96 25.72 3.27
N ASN A 534 -1.16 25.68 2.21
CA ASN A 534 -1.65 25.49 0.85
C ASN A 534 -2.21 24.07 0.63
N ALA A 535 -1.49 23.06 1.11
CA ALA A 535 -1.88 21.66 1.03
C ALA A 535 -3.21 21.39 1.77
N ALA A 536 -3.43 22.00 2.94
CA ALA A 536 -4.64 21.86 3.73
C ALA A 536 -5.91 22.41 3.06
N VAL A 537 -5.77 23.31 2.07
CA VAL A 537 -6.90 23.83 1.27
C VAL A 537 -6.96 23.19 -0.13
N GLY A 538 -6.23 22.11 -0.36
CA GLY A 538 -6.27 21.35 -1.61
C GLY A 538 -5.42 21.92 -2.74
N LEU A 539 -4.57 22.91 -2.46
CA LEU A 539 -3.58 23.36 -3.43
C LEU A 539 -2.38 22.41 -3.43
N GLN A 540 -1.74 22.26 -4.59
CA GLN A 540 -0.50 21.51 -4.74
C GLN A 540 0.65 22.51 -4.94
N PRO A 541 1.46 22.80 -3.91
CA PRO A 541 2.73 23.47 -4.12
C PRO A 541 3.61 22.57 -5.00
N ASP A 542 4.42 23.15 -5.89
CA ASP A 542 5.50 22.41 -6.53
C ASP A 542 6.33 21.77 -5.42
N GLY A 543 6.46 20.44 -5.45
CA GLY A 543 6.92 19.70 -4.28
C GLY A 543 8.33 20.05 -3.87
N GLY A 544 9.23 20.40 -4.80
CA GLY A 544 10.61 20.82 -4.50
C GLY A 544 11.27 19.90 -3.47
N ASP A 545 11.80 20.49 -2.40
CA ASP A 545 12.42 19.78 -1.27
C ASP A 545 11.42 18.97 -0.42
N PHE A 546 10.12 19.14 -0.62
CA PHE A 546 9.03 18.44 0.05
C PHE A 546 8.34 17.38 -0.83
N GLU A 547 8.89 17.08 -2.01
CA GLU A 547 8.42 15.96 -2.83
C GLU A 547 8.56 14.66 -2.05
N TRP A 548 7.53 13.82 -2.15
CA TRP A 548 7.58 12.49 -1.59
C TRP A 548 8.09 11.50 -2.64
N GLN A 549 8.71 10.42 -2.17
CA GLN A 549 9.09 9.31 -3.04
C GLN A 549 7.85 8.55 -3.49
N ARG A 550 7.23 8.99 -4.59
CA ARG A 550 5.99 8.43 -5.16
C ARG A 550 6.26 7.05 -5.80
N PRO A 551 5.91 5.92 -5.14
CA PRO A 551 5.99 4.63 -5.79
C PRO A 551 4.84 4.53 -6.79
N ARG A 552 5.02 3.63 -7.75
CA ARG A 552 4.01 3.32 -8.76
C ARG A 552 2.80 2.63 -8.11
N GLU A 553 1.59 2.99 -8.55
CA GLU A 553 0.38 2.19 -8.27
C GLU A 553 0.39 0.96 -9.19
N LYS A 554 0.96 -0.16 -8.70
CA LYS A 554 1.18 -1.38 -9.49
C LYS A 554 -0.10 -1.92 -10.16
N TYR A 555 -1.19 -2.02 -9.40
CA TYR A 555 -2.43 -2.65 -9.85
C TYR A 555 -3.54 -1.66 -10.15
N LYS A 556 -3.24 -0.55 -10.84
CA LYS A 556 -4.21 0.49 -11.19
C LYS A 556 -5.37 -0.06 -12.02
N LEU A 557 -6.62 0.24 -11.64
CA LEU A 557 -7.79 -0.23 -12.38
C LEU A 557 -7.90 0.45 -13.76
N LYS A 558 -8.39 -0.29 -14.76
CA LYS A 558 -8.78 0.18 -16.11
C LYS A 558 -9.93 1.18 -15.93
N LEU A 559 -9.54 2.46 -15.73
CA LEU A 559 -10.37 3.66 -15.73
C LEU A 559 -11.37 3.79 -14.54
N ALA A 560 -11.52 4.89 -13.79
CA ALA A 560 -10.87 6.20 -13.69
C ALA A 560 -10.27 6.82 -14.97
N ALA A 561 -10.94 6.67 -16.10
CA ALA A 561 -11.00 7.66 -17.16
C ALA A 561 -12.48 7.88 -17.41
N ASP A 562 -13.05 8.67 -16.52
CA ASP A 562 -13.77 9.83 -16.98
C ASP A 562 -12.96 11.03 -16.51
N GLY A 563 -12.26 11.65 -17.45
CA GLY A 563 -11.29 12.70 -17.17
C GLY A 563 -10.42 13.07 -18.37
N GLY A 564 -10.98 13.05 -19.58
CA GLY A 564 -10.41 13.75 -20.73
C GLY A 564 -9.43 12.97 -21.60
N VAL A 565 -9.95 12.18 -22.55
CA VAL A 565 -9.31 12.08 -23.86
C VAL A 565 -10.40 12.16 -24.92
N GLY A 566 -10.26 13.11 -25.84
CA GLY A 566 -10.80 12.91 -27.19
C GLY A 566 -11.73 13.99 -27.77
N GLN A 567 -11.32 15.26 -27.80
CA GLN A 567 -11.51 16.11 -28.99
C GLN A 567 -10.44 17.20 -29.03
N GLY A 568 -9.43 17.01 -29.86
CA GLY A 568 -8.40 18.01 -30.12
C GLY A 568 -7.07 17.35 -30.41
N LEU A 569 -6.87 16.95 -31.67
CA LEU A 569 -5.61 16.71 -32.38
C LEU A 569 -5.77 15.75 -33.58
N ALA A 570 -7.00 15.43 -34.00
CA ALA A 570 -7.27 15.02 -35.38
C ALA A 570 -7.43 16.28 -36.24
N GLY A 571 -6.32 16.88 -36.65
CA GLY A 571 -6.40 18.13 -37.42
C GLY A 571 -5.09 18.82 -37.78
N LEU A 572 -4.01 18.08 -38.05
CA LEU A 572 -2.89 18.62 -38.81
C LEU A 572 -2.53 17.64 -39.92
N SER A 573 -3.29 17.79 -41.01
CA SER A 573 -2.95 17.28 -42.33
C SER A 573 -1.58 17.82 -42.73
N LEU A 574 -0.68 16.92 -43.09
CA LEU A 574 0.47 17.20 -43.95
C LEU A 574 -0.04 17.84 -45.25
N ALA A 575 0.28 19.11 -45.47
CA ALA A 575 0.28 19.74 -46.79
C ALA A 575 1.12 21.02 -46.73
N GLY A 576 2.19 21.05 -47.54
CA GLY A 576 2.95 22.25 -47.90
C GLY A 576 4.27 22.41 -47.18
#